data_AF-A0A257NF45-F1
#
_entry.id   AF-A0A257NF45-F1
#
_cell.length_a   1.000
_cell.length_b   1.000
_cell.length_c   1.000
_cell.angle_alpha   90.00
_cell.angle_beta   90.00
_cell.angle_gamma   90.00
#
_symmetry.space_group_name_H-M   'P 1'
#
loop_
_entity.id
_entity.type
_entity.pdbx_description
1 polymer ?
#
loop_
_entity_poly.entity_id
_entity_poly.type
_entity_poly.pdbx_seq_one_letter_code
_entity_poly.pdbx_strand_id
1 'polypeptide(L)'
;MNLQEIIIQPVQPNEQERFQSLMKAHHYLGALPKIGHTLRYVASYHNEWLALISFSAAAWKCAARDQWIGWSYRYQYDRLHLIANNSRFLILPEHHYPNLASRVLSLCERRVSEDWQQCFGYPLLLLETFVDPLLFHGTIYRAANWVHVGDTRGFRRTRRGYSSISQHPKQVFVRPLTLHTQARLSQSILAPAYCYGAPKIMLTADQMRTLPEFFFDIPDPRRKQGQRHSLACVLAISAGAVLCGMEGYKAISGWAEDLGQKARERFGCRKRNGYYAVPSRSTFRETLIRVDPEQLDLALQGWNEQFAEEDEGLAIDGKTLCNAIDEESRQTHILGVVGHQTGRCHTKKKSVSCP
;
A
#
# COMPACT_ATOMS: atom_id res chain seq x y z
N MET A 1 29.93 -17.20 -26.37
CA MET A 1 29.46 -17.23 -24.98
C MET A 1 28.29 -18.19 -24.85
N ASN A 2 28.35 -19.14 -23.92
CA ASN A 2 27.22 -20.03 -23.64
C ASN A 2 26.28 -19.39 -22.62
N LEU A 3 25.06 -19.02 -23.03
CA LEU A 3 24.08 -18.36 -22.15
C LEU A 3 23.60 -19.25 -20.98
N GLN A 4 23.77 -20.57 -21.09
CA GLN A 4 23.33 -21.51 -20.07
C GLN A 4 24.22 -21.47 -18.82
N GLU A 5 25.49 -21.12 -19.01
CA GLU A 5 26.52 -21.02 -17.97
C GLU A 5 26.53 -19.67 -17.24
N ILE A 6 25.65 -18.73 -17.63
CA ILE A 6 25.48 -17.47 -16.91
C ILE A 6 24.89 -17.76 -15.55
N ILE A 7 25.52 -17.19 -14.52
CA ILE A 7 25.08 -17.28 -13.14
C ILE A 7 24.58 -15.90 -12.70
N ILE A 8 23.50 -15.89 -11.92
CA ILE A 8 22.99 -14.68 -11.26
C ILE A 8 23.23 -14.81 -9.75
N GLN A 9 23.83 -13.80 -9.13
CA GLN A 9 24.14 -13.79 -7.69
C GLN A 9 23.77 -12.45 -7.06
N PRO A 10 23.28 -12.45 -5.80
CA PRO A 10 23.16 -11.23 -5.02
C PRO A 10 24.53 -10.57 -4.85
N VAL A 11 24.58 -9.24 -5.03
CA VAL A 11 25.81 -8.45 -4.86
C VAL A 11 26.21 -8.45 -3.40
N GLN A 12 27.42 -8.94 -3.12
CA GLN A 12 27.96 -9.02 -1.78
C GLN A 12 28.32 -7.63 -1.21
N PRO A 13 28.41 -7.44 0.12
CA PRO A 13 28.71 -6.15 0.72
C PRO A 13 30.00 -5.50 0.18
N ASN A 14 31.06 -6.27 -0.04
CA ASN A 14 32.33 -5.83 -0.61
C ASN A 14 32.26 -5.48 -2.11
N GLU A 15 31.22 -5.94 -2.82
CA GLU A 15 31.01 -5.68 -4.25
C GLU A 15 30.10 -4.46 -4.51
N GLN A 16 29.48 -3.91 -3.46
CA GLN A 16 28.52 -2.81 -3.57
C GLN A 16 29.13 -1.56 -4.23
N GLU A 17 30.37 -1.23 -3.89
CA GLU A 17 31.05 -0.06 -4.45
C GLU A 17 31.30 -0.24 -5.96
N ARG A 18 31.82 -1.41 -6.36
CA ARG A 18 32.00 -1.76 -7.78
C ARG A 18 30.68 -1.67 -8.55
N PHE A 19 29.60 -2.25 -8.00
CA PHE A 19 28.27 -2.16 -8.60
C PHE A 19 27.81 -0.71 -8.80
N GLN A 20 27.96 0.14 -7.77
CA GLN A 20 27.57 1.55 -7.86
C GLN A 20 28.40 2.30 -8.90
N SER A 21 29.72 2.10 -8.91
CA SER A 21 30.63 2.75 -9.85
C SER A 21 30.29 2.40 -11.30
N LEU A 22 30.10 1.12 -11.61
CA LEU A 22 29.70 0.67 -12.96
C LEU A 22 28.32 1.19 -13.35
N MET A 23 27.35 1.16 -12.44
CA MET A 23 26.01 1.69 -12.71
C MET A 23 26.03 3.21 -12.94
N LYS A 24 26.88 3.95 -12.21
CA LYS A 24 27.08 5.39 -12.41
C LYS A 24 27.74 5.69 -13.75
N ALA A 25 28.72 4.89 -14.16
CA ALA A 25 29.48 5.10 -15.38
C ALA A 25 28.69 4.75 -16.64
N HIS A 26 27.86 3.69 -16.62
CA HIS A 26 27.32 3.12 -17.86
C HIS A 26 25.80 3.11 -17.97
N HIS A 27 25.04 3.22 -16.88
CA HIS A 27 23.58 3.30 -16.99
C HIS A 27 23.14 4.73 -17.34
N TYR A 28 22.24 4.90 -18.30
CA TYR A 28 21.81 6.23 -18.79
C TYR A 28 21.18 7.15 -17.72
N LEU A 29 20.63 6.57 -16.63
CA LEU A 29 20.15 7.31 -15.44
C LEU A 29 21.14 7.30 -14.26
N GLY A 30 22.33 6.78 -14.46
CA GLY A 30 23.34 6.54 -13.43
C GLY A 30 22.89 5.59 -12.31
N ALA A 31 23.71 5.58 -11.26
CA ALA A 31 23.47 4.83 -10.04
C ALA A 31 22.22 5.30 -9.29
N LEU A 32 21.55 4.37 -8.62
CA LEU A 32 20.35 4.64 -7.83
C LEU A 32 20.62 4.33 -6.34
N PRO A 33 20.37 5.30 -5.44
CA PRO A 33 20.34 5.05 -4.00
C PRO A 33 19.33 3.95 -3.64
N LYS A 34 19.52 3.29 -2.49
CA LYS A 34 18.54 2.30 -2.02
C LYS A 34 17.18 2.97 -1.82
N ILE A 35 16.11 2.37 -2.36
CA ILE A 35 14.72 2.84 -2.22
C ILE A 35 13.96 1.79 -1.44
N GLY A 36 13.75 2.05 -0.13
CA GLY A 36 13.16 1.07 0.76
C GLY A 36 13.93 -0.26 0.72
N HIS A 37 13.20 -1.36 0.67
CA HIS A 37 13.77 -2.68 0.42
C HIS A 37 14.35 -2.74 -1.00
N THR A 38 15.60 -3.20 -1.12
CA THR A 38 16.31 -3.24 -2.40
C THR A 38 17.26 -4.42 -2.44
N LEU A 39 17.16 -5.23 -3.50
CA LEU A 39 18.15 -6.25 -3.88
C LEU A 39 18.89 -5.82 -5.13
N ARG A 40 20.15 -6.23 -5.22
CA ARG A 40 21.04 -6.00 -6.36
C ARG A 40 21.64 -7.33 -6.75
N TYR A 41 21.66 -7.60 -8.04
CA TYR A 41 22.24 -8.79 -8.61
C TYR A 41 23.28 -8.44 -9.66
N VAL A 42 24.27 -9.31 -9.76
CA VAL A 42 25.22 -9.36 -10.86
C VAL A 42 24.99 -10.66 -11.64
N ALA A 43 24.97 -10.54 -12.96
CA ALA A 43 25.09 -11.68 -13.86
C ALA A 43 26.55 -11.83 -14.26
N SER A 44 27.07 -13.05 -14.15
CA SER A 44 28.47 -13.34 -14.46
C SER A 44 28.63 -14.59 -15.33
N TYR A 45 29.74 -14.63 -16.07
CA TYR A 45 30.21 -15.77 -16.85
C TYR A 45 31.70 -15.95 -16.58
N HIS A 46 32.11 -17.12 -16.10
CA HIS A 46 33.49 -17.39 -15.64
C HIS A 46 34.09 -16.27 -14.76
N ASN A 47 33.33 -15.81 -13.75
CA ASN A 47 33.67 -14.71 -12.83
C ASN A 47 33.78 -13.31 -13.43
N GLU A 48 33.54 -13.15 -14.74
CA GLU A 48 33.43 -11.86 -15.39
C GLU A 48 32.01 -11.30 -15.23
N TRP A 49 31.90 -10.02 -14.85
CA TRP A 49 30.61 -9.36 -14.69
C TRP A 49 30.07 -8.96 -16.06
N LEU A 50 28.88 -9.44 -16.42
CA LEU A 50 28.24 -9.16 -17.71
C LEU A 50 27.13 -8.10 -17.60
N ALA A 51 26.33 -8.18 -16.54
CA ALA A 51 25.18 -7.32 -16.36
C ALA A 51 24.88 -7.04 -14.89
N LEU A 52 24.27 -5.89 -14.62
CA LEU A 52 23.90 -5.40 -13.31
C LEU A 52 22.41 -5.10 -13.29
N ILE A 53 21.70 -5.60 -12.28
CA ILE A 53 20.25 -5.41 -12.16
C ILE A 53 19.85 -5.16 -10.71
N SER A 54 18.92 -4.23 -10.48
CA SER A 54 18.37 -3.95 -9.16
C SER A 54 16.85 -4.05 -9.13
N PHE A 55 16.36 -4.60 -8.02
CA PHE A 55 14.95 -4.62 -7.65
C PHE A 55 14.77 -3.81 -6.39
N SER A 56 13.86 -2.84 -6.39
CA SER A 56 13.56 -1.99 -5.23
C SER A 56 12.06 -1.99 -4.93
N ALA A 57 11.65 -1.34 -3.85
CA ALA A 57 10.23 -1.18 -3.54
C ALA A 57 9.43 -0.60 -4.73
N ALA A 58 8.18 -1.04 -4.88
CA ALA A 58 7.29 -0.61 -5.95
C ALA A 58 7.01 0.90 -5.97
N ALA A 59 6.67 1.40 -7.15
CA ALA A 59 6.17 2.74 -7.33
C ALA A 59 4.83 2.92 -6.58
N TRP A 60 4.75 3.97 -5.76
CA TRP A 60 3.56 4.23 -4.93
C TRP A 60 2.28 4.50 -5.72
N LYS A 61 2.38 5.00 -6.95
CA LYS A 61 1.24 5.34 -7.81
C LYS A 61 1.55 4.91 -9.24
N CYS A 62 0.81 3.94 -9.75
CA CYS A 62 0.98 3.46 -11.11
C CYS A 62 -0.37 2.97 -11.66
N ALA A 63 -1.16 3.90 -12.20
CA ALA A 63 -2.53 3.61 -12.64
C ALA A 63 -2.62 2.45 -13.64
N ALA A 64 -1.68 2.36 -14.59
CA ALA A 64 -1.62 1.27 -15.56
C ALA A 64 -1.47 -0.12 -14.89
N ARG A 65 -0.55 -0.23 -13.92
CA ARG A 65 -0.40 -1.45 -13.11
C ARG A 65 -1.66 -1.70 -12.26
N ASP A 66 -2.16 -0.68 -11.58
CA ASP A 66 -3.28 -0.82 -10.65
C ASP A 66 -4.54 -1.31 -11.38
N GLN A 67 -4.81 -0.78 -12.58
CA GLN A 67 -5.88 -1.22 -13.47
C GLN A 67 -5.66 -2.64 -13.97
N TRP A 68 -4.44 -3.00 -14.34
CA TRP A 68 -4.12 -4.36 -14.75
C TRP A 68 -4.28 -5.36 -13.60
N ILE A 69 -3.91 -5.01 -12.36
CA ILE A 69 -4.14 -5.88 -11.20
C ILE A 69 -5.65 -6.06 -10.95
N GLY A 70 -6.42 -4.97 -11.10
CA GLY A 70 -7.87 -4.97 -10.86
C GLY A 70 -8.25 -4.97 -9.39
N TRP A 71 -7.33 -4.54 -8.50
CA TRP A 71 -7.62 -4.45 -7.07
C TRP A 71 -8.46 -3.22 -6.73
N SER A 72 -9.25 -3.31 -5.66
CA SER A 72 -9.90 -2.11 -5.10
C SER A 72 -8.85 -1.17 -4.48
N TYR A 73 -9.08 0.15 -4.54
CA TYR A 73 -8.17 1.16 -4.00
C TYR A 73 -7.86 0.95 -2.52
N ARG A 74 -8.80 0.33 -1.78
CA ARG A 74 -8.63 -0.08 -0.38
C ARG A 74 -7.38 -0.93 -0.16
N TYR A 75 -7.06 -1.83 -1.09
CA TYR A 75 -5.98 -2.80 -0.96
C TYR A 75 -4.66 -2.35 -1.58
N GLN A 76 -4.71 -1.37 -2.49
CA GLN A 76 -3.56 -0.98 -3.29
C GLN A 76 -2.31 -0.71 -2.44
N TYR A 77 -2.40 0.20 -1.47
CA TYR A 77 -1.25 0.66 -0.68
C TYR A 77 -0.72 -0.41 0.26
N ASP A 78 -1.63 -1.16 0.85
CA ASP A 78 -1.32 -2.26 1.76
C ASP A 78 -0.56 -3.39 1.07
N ARG A 79 -0.73 -3.56 -0.24
CA ARG A 79 -0.17 -4.68 -1.00
C ARG A 79 1.01 -4.32 -1.89
N LEU A 80 1.43 -3.04 -1.88
CA LEU A 80 2.60 -2.61 -2.65
C LEU A 80 3.89 -3.33 -2.24
N HIS A 81 4.00 -3.84 -1.00
CA HIS A 81 5.18 -4.60 -0.58
C HIS A 81 5.34 -5.91 -1.35
N LEU A 82 4.24 -6.50 -1.85
CA LEU A 82 4.26 -7.73 -2.66
C LEU A 82 4.75 -7.49 -4.09
N ILE A 83 5.14 -6.26 -4.42
CA ILE A 83 5.58 -5.85 -5.74
C ILE A 83 6.99 -5.26 -5.65
N ALA A 84 7.88 -5.70 -6.54
CA ALA A 84 9.20 -5.11 -6.68
C ALA A 84 9.37 -4.44 -8.05
N ASN A 85 10.02 -3.29 -8.03
CA ASN A 85 10.35 -2.53 -9.22
C ASN A 85 11.75 -2.91 -9.70
N ASN A 86 11.88 -3.43 -10.92
CA ASN A 86 13.16 -3.48 -11.61
C ASN A 86 13.63 -2.06 -11.96
N SER A 87 14.35 -1.46 -11.02
CA SER A 87 14.65 -0.04 -11.00
C SER A 87 15.86 0.35 -11.81
N ARG A 88 16.81 -0.58 -12.02
CA ARG A 88 17.94 -0.44 -12.93
C ARG A 88 18.24 -1.77 -13.58
N PHE A 89 18.57 -1.73 -14.86
CA PHE A 89 19.10 -2.88 -15.59
C PHE A 89 20.12 -2.39 -16.61
N LEU A 90 21.34 -2.91 -16.51
CA LEU A 90 22.48 -2.52 -17.32
C LEU A 90 23.17 -3.79 -17.83
N ILE A 91 23.28 -3.92 -19.15
CA ILE A 91 24.29 -4.78 -19.78
C ILE A 91 25.56 -3.94 -19.90
N LEU A 92 26.69 -4.47 -19.45
CA LEU A 92 27.95 -3.73 -19.53
C LEU A 92 28.38 -3.55 -21.00
N PRO A 93 29.00 -2.41 -21.36
CA PRO A 93 29.24 -2.05 -22.77
C PRO A 93 30.03 -3.08 -23.58
N GLU A 94 30.88 -3.87 -22.93
CA GLU A 94 31.74 -4.86 -23.58
C GLU A 94 31.03 -6.19 -23.85
N HIS A 95 29.77 -6.34 -23.41
CA HIS A 95 29.08 -7.64 -23.32
C HIS A 95 27.71 -7.66 -24.03
N HIS A 96 27.58 -6.97 -25.15
CA HIS A 96 26.36 -6.98 -25.96
C HIS A 96 26.20 -8.28 -26.78
N TYR A 97 25.72 -9.34 -26.12
CA TYR A 97 25.43 -10.61 -26.77
C TYR A 97 23.92 -10.80 -27.00
N PRO A 98 23.51 -11.47 -28.10
CA PRO A 98 22.11 -11.83 -28.33
C PRO A 98 21.51 -12.59 -27.14
N ASN A 99 20.29 -12.23 -26.74
CA ASN A 99 19.51 -12.88 -25.67
C ASN A 99 20.12 -12.82 -24.25
N LEU A 100 21.25 -12.14 -24.03
CA LEU A 100 21.83 -11.98 -22.70
C LEU A 100 20.85 -11.32 -21.73
N ALA A 101 20.22 -10.21 -22.15
CA ALA A 101 19.33 -9.45 -21.27
C ALA A 101 18.09 -10.25 -20.85
N SER A 102 17.42 -10.94 -21.79
CA SER A 102 16.25 -11.78 -21.48
C SER A 102 16.65 -13.01 -20.64
N ARG A 103 17.84 -13.58 -20.85
CA ARG A 103 18.40 -14.64 -20.00
C ARG A 103 18.60 -14.16 -18.56
N VAL A 104 19.19 -12.98 -18.36
CA VAL A 104 19.38 -12.38 -17.03
C VAL A 104 18.04 -12.14 -16.33
N LEU A 105 17.05 -11.57 -17.03
CA LEU A 105 15.70 -11.40 -16.47
C LEU A 105 15.09 -12.73 -16.03
N SER A 106 15.14 -13.76 -16.88
CA SER A 106 14.61 -15.08 -16.55
C SER A 106 15.30 -15.72 -15.35
N LEU A 107 16.62 -15.55 -15.20
CA LEU A 107 17.37 -16.05 -14.04
C LEU A 107 17.00 -15.29 -12.77
N CYS A 108 16.83 -13.96 -12.82
CA CYS A 108 16.34 -13.17 -11.69
C CYS A 108 14.94 -13.59 -11.25
N GLU A 109 14.01 -13.73 -12.20
CA GLU A 109 12.61 -14.10 -11.93
C GLU A 109 12.49 -15.41 -11.12
N ARG A 110 13.38 -16.38 -11.34
CA ARG A 110 13.38 -17.68 -10.66
C ARG A 110 13.75 -17.61 -9.18
N ARG A 111 14.46 -16.57 -8.75
CA ARG A 111 15.01 -16.48 -7.38
C ARG A 111 14.57 -15.24 -6.60
N VAL A 112 14.19 -14.17 -7.28
CA VAL A 112 13.99 -12.86 -6.65
C VAL A 112 12.94 -12.89 -5.54
N SER A 113 11.87 -13.68 -5.68
CA SER A 113 10.85 -13.80 -4.64
C SER A 113 11.39 -14.48 -3.38
N GLU A 114 12.18 -15.54 -3.54
CA GLU A 114 12.78 -16.27 -2.43
C GLU A 114 13.86 -15.43 -1.74
N ASP A 115 14.77 -14.81 -2.50
CA ASP A 115 15.79 -13.94 -1.92
C ASP A 115 15.15 -12.73 -1.19
N TRP A 116 14.05 -12.19 -1.73
CA TRP A 116 13.30 -11.10 -1.11
C TRP A 116 12.67 -11.55 0.22
N GLN A 117 12.10 -12.75 0.26
CA GLN A 117 11.56 -13.33 1.48
C GLN A 117 12.66 -13.58 2.52
N GLN A 118 13.81 -14.10 2.12
CA GLN A 118 14.94 -14.32 3.03
C GLN A 118 15.47 -12.99 3.61
N CYS A 119 15.52 -11.93 2.79
CA CYS A 119 16.05 -10.64 3.23
C CYS A 119 15.04 -9.78 4.01
N PHE A 120 13.75 -9.87 3.69
CA PHE A 120 12.73 -8.92 4.17
C PHE A 120 11.52 -9.57 4.86
N GLY A 121 11.43 -10.90 4.86
CA GLY A 121 10.41 -11.66 5.60
C GLY A 121 9.12 -11.97 4.86
N TYR A 122 9.00 -11.64 3.57
CA TYR A 122 7.80 -11.90 2.76
C TYR A 122 8.14 -12.08 1.26
N PRO A 123 7.39 -12.92 0.53
CA PRO A 123 7.62 -13.15 -0.89
C PRO A 123 7.01 -12.05 -1.78
N LEU A 124 7.48 -12.00 -3.03
CA LEU A 124 6.92 -11.15 -4.09
C LEU A 124 5.91 -11.92 -4.94
N LEU A 125 4.89 -11.21 -5.41
CA LEU A 125 3.89 -11.70 -6.36
C LEU A 125 4.07 -11.11 -7.76
N LEU A 126 4.57 -9.88 -7.87
CA LEU A 126 4.67 -9.15 -9.13
C LEU A 126 6.00 -8.39 -9.23
N LEU A 127 6.57 -8.35 -10.42
CA LEU A 127 7.60 -7.37 -10.77
C LEU A 127 7.02 -6.29 -11.68
N GLU A 128 7.50 -5.06 -11.55
CA GLU A 128 7.19 -3.95 -12.45
C GLU A 128 8.46 -3.32 -12.99
N THR A 129 8.37 -2.64 -14.13
CA THR A 129 9.43 -1.78 -14.64
C THR A 129 8.85 -0.65 -15.49
N PHE A 130 9.68 0.36 -15.75
CA PHE A 130 9.31 1.57 -16.47
C PHE A 130 10.32 1.83 -17.58
N VAL A 131 9.86 1.74 -18.82
CA VAL A 131 10.68 1.96 -20.01
C VAL A 131 10.38 3.33 -20.59
N ASP A 132 11.42 4.10 -20.87
CA ASP A 132 11.28 5.38 -21.56
C ASP A 132 11.20 5.13 -23.08
N PRO A 133 10.04 5.33 -23.73
CA PRO A 133 9.85 5.01 -25.13
C PRO A 133 10.67 5.89 -26.08
N LEU A 134 11.22 7.02 -25.60
CA LEU A 134 12.13 7.86 -26.39
C LEU A 134 13.52 7.26 -26.53
N LEU A 135 13.91 6.39 -25.59
CA LEU A 135 15.24 5.78 -25.54
C LEU A 135 15.20 4.30 -25.90
N PHE A 136 14.13 3.59 -25.52
CA PHE A 136 14.05 2.15 -25.64
C PHE A 136 12.64 1.67 -25.97
N HIS A 137 12.52 0.61 -26.78
CA HIS A 137 11.23 0.00 -27.14
C HIS A 137 10.73 -1.09 -26.15
N GLY A 138 11.49 -1.34 -25.07
CA GLY A 138 11.17 -2.40 -24.10
C GLY A 138 11.33 -3.83 -24.65
N THR A 139 12.09 -4.01 -25.74
CA THR A 139 12.25 -5.29 -26.44
C THR A 139 12.67 -6.43 -25.52
N ILE A 140 13.59 -6.17 -24.57
CA ILE A 140 14.07 -7.19 -23.63
C ILE A 140 12.98 -7.70 -22.70
N TYR A 141 12.04 -6.83 -22.29
CA TYR A 141 10.93 -7.18 -21.42
C TYR A 141 9.89 -7.98 -22.19
N ARG A 142 9.58 -7.57 -23.44
CA ARG A 142 8.71 -8.33 -24.34
C ARG A 142 9.27 -9.74 -24.60
N ALA A 143 10.57 -9.83 -24.89
CA ALA A 143 11.26 -11.10 -25.11
C ALA A 143 11.31 -11.99 -23.85
N ALA A 144 11.25 -11.39 -22.66
CA ALA A 144 11.19 -12.10 -21.38
C ALA A 144 9.75 -12.38 -20.89
N ASN A 145 8.74 -12.24 -21.77
CA ASN A 145 7.32 -12.46 -21.46
C ASN A 145 6.75 -11.51 -20.39
N TRP A 146 7.28 -10.29 -20.30
CA TRP A 146 6.65 -9.22 -19.52
C TRP A 146 5.48 -8.63 -20.30
N VAL A 147 4.41 -8.30 -19.59
CA VAL A 147 3.17 -7.78 -20.16
C VAL A 147 3.23 -6.25 -20.13
N HIS A 148 3.02 -5.61 -21.28
CA HIS A 148 2.81 -4.17 -21.34
C HIS A 148 1.38 -3.83 -20.86
N VAL A 149 1.26 -2.97 -19.86
CA VAL A 149 -0.03 -2.68 -19.19
C VAL A 149 -0.52 -1.24 -19.37
N GLY A 150 0.20 -0.44 -20.15
CA GLY A 150 -0.12 0.95 -20.44
C GLY A 150 1.00 1.91 -20.05
N ASP A 151 0.69 3.20 -20.07
CA ASP A 151 1.68 4.26 -19.89
C ASP A 151 1.49 5.05 -18.59
N THR A 152 2.59 5.58 -18.06
CA THR A 152 2.55 6.56 -16.98
C THR A 152 2.15 7.94 -17.49
N ARG A 153 1.64 8.80 -16.61
CA ARG A 153 1.29 10.19 -16.95
C ARG A 153 2.50 11.17 -17.01
N GLY A 154 3.74 10.66 -16.92
CA GLY A 154 4.95 11.48 -16.99
C GLY A 154 5.27 12.36 -15.77
N PHE A 155 4.50 12.29 -14.69
CA PHE A 155 4.76 13.09 -13.48
C PHE A 155 5.91 12.51 -12.64
N ARG A 156 6.78 13.37 -12.12
CA ARG A 156 7.89 12.99 -11.24
C ARG A 156 7.60 13.40 -9.80
N ARG A 157 7.99 12.56 -8.83
CA ARG A 157 7.99 12.95 -7.41
C ARG A 157 9.17 13.88 -7.12
N THR A 158 8.88 15.00 -6.47
CA THR A 158 9.80 15.98 -5.90
C THR A 158 9.70 15.95 -4.37
N ARG A 159 10.59 16.66 -3.68
CA ARG A 159 10.50 16.80 -2.21
C ARG A 159 9.18 17.42 -1.72
N ARG A 160 8.51 18.23 -2.56
CA ARG A 160 7.27 18.95 -2.23
C ARG A 160 5.99 18.27 -2.74
N GLY A 161 6.08 17.06 -3.30
CA GLY A 161 4.94 16.36 -3.91
C GLY A 161 5.25 15.93 -5.34
N TYR A 162 4.26 15.89 -6.23
CA TYR A 162 4.49 15.61 -7.65
C TYR A 162 4.72 16.90 -8.43
N SER A 163 5.55 16.85 -9.47
CA SER A 163 5.73 17.97 -10.39
C SER A 163 4.40 18.38 -11.01
N SER A 164 4.19 19.68 -11.20
CA SER A 164 3.04 20.19 -11.96
C SER A 164 3.19 20.00 -13.47
N ILE A 165 4.43 19.80 -13.93
CA ILE A 165 4.78 19.57 -15.33
C ILE A 165 4.97 18.06 -15.52
N SER A 166 4.20 17.48 -16.45
CA SER A 166 4.42 16.11 -16.94
C SER A 166 5.62 16.11 -17.88
N GLN A 167 6.58 15.23 -17.62
CA GLN A 167 7.59 14.84 -18.61
C GLN A 167 6.98 13.80 -19.56
N HIS A 168 7.83 13.03 -20.24
CA HIS A 168 7.40 12.00 -21.16
C HIS A 168 6.79 10.80 -20.41
N PRO A 169 5.62 10.30 -20.87
CA PRO A 169 5.09 9.01 -20.47
C PRO A 169 6.11 7.89 -20.60
N LYS A 170 6.09 6.97 -19.65
CA LYS A 170 6.88 5.73 -19.66
C LYS A 170 5.96 4.54 -19.85
N GLN A 171 6.37 3.60 -20.68
CA GLN A 171 5.72 2.31 -20.82
C GLN A 171 5.87 1.51 -19.53
N VAL A 172 4.79 0.97 -19.03
CA VAL A 172 4.75 0.13 -17.83
C VAL A 172 4.69 -1.32 -18.27
N PHE A 173 5.66 -2.10 -17.80
CA PHE A 173 5.67 -3.55 -17.98
C PHE A 173 5.57 -4.23 -16.62
N VAL A 174 4.83 -5.33 -16.56
CA VAL A 174 4.70 -6.16 -15.37
C VAL A 174 5.02 -7.61 -15.67
N ARG A 175 5.50 -8.33 -14.65
CA ARG A 175 5.81 -9.76 -14.72
C ARG A 175 5.22 -10.49 -13.52
N PRO A 176 4.16 -11.28 -13.72
CA PRO A 176 3.61 -12.17 -12.69
C PRO A 176 4.65 -13.21 -12.27
N LEU A 177 4.89 -13.36 -10.97
CA LEU A 177 5.81 -14.38 -10.44
C LEU A 177 5.10 -15.69 -10.08
N THR A 178 3.77 -15.65 -9.96
CA THR A 178 2.96 -16.83 -9.64
C THR A 178 1.74 -16.93 -10.55
N LEU A 179 1.21 -18.14 -10.73
CA LEU A 179 -0.11 -18.33 -11.32
C LEU A 179 -1.15 -17.58 -10.48
N HIS A 180 -2.12 -16.96 -11.14
CA HIS A 180 -3.19 -16.17 -10.50
C HIS A 180 -2.70 -14.94 -9.68
N THR A 181 -1.58 -14.33 -10.08
CA THR A 181 -1.05 -13.12 -9.41
C THR A 181 -2.10 -12.01 -9.25
N GLN A 182 -2.88 -11.69 -10.30
CA GLN A 182 -3.95 -10.68 -10.22
C GLN A 182 -4.98 -11.05 -9.16
N ALA A 183 -5.51 -12.28 -9.19
CA ALA A 183 -6.51 -12.74 -8.21
C ALA A 183 -5.96 -12.66 -6.77
N ARG A 184 -4.71 -13.09 -6.53
CA ARG A 184 -4.07 -13.02 -5.21
C ARG A 184 -3.85 -11.58 -4.73
N LEU A 185 -3.54 -10.66 -5.63
CA LEU A 185 -3.37 -9.25 -5.29
C LEU A 185 -4.71 -8.52 -5.12
N SER A 186 -5.81 -9.04 -5.68
CA SER A 186 -7.13 -8.39 -5.66
C SER A 186 -8.10 -9.00 -4.66
N GLN A 187 -7.91 -10.25 -4.20
CA GLN A 187 -8.77 -10.94 -3.23
C GLN A 187 -8.93 -10.16 -1.93
N SER A 188 -10.08 -10.24 -1.25
CA SER A 188 -10.33 -9.43 -0.06
C SER A 188 -9.47 -9.80 1.17
N ILE A 189 -9.13 -11.09 1.31
CA ILE A 189 -8.29 -11.63 2.39
C ILE A 189 -6.98 -12.12 1.79
N LEU A 190 -5.85 -11.54 2.21
CA LEU A 190 -4.53 -12.07 1.83
C LEU A 190 -4.23 -13.35 2.60
N ALA A 191 -3.59 -14.32 1.93
CA ALA A 191 -3.07 -15.49 2.61
C ALA A 191 -2.00 -15.05 3.65
N PRO A 192 -1.89 -15.71 4.81
CA PRO A 192 -0.98 -15.30 5.88
C PRO A 192 0.48 -15.10 5.45
N ALA A 193 0.97 -15.88 4.47
CA ALA A 193 2.31 -15.76 3.94
C ALA A 193 2.60 -14.41 3.23
N TYR A 194 1.55 -13.67 2.83
CA TYR A 194 1.65 -12.36 2.18
C TYR A 194 1.35 -11.19 3.13
N CYS A 195 0.85 -11.48 4.33
CA CYS A 195 0.56 -10.47 5.34
C CYS A 195 1.87 -10.02 5.99
N TYR A 196 2.24 -8.75 5.79
CA TYR A 196 3.44 -8.17 6.38
C TYR A 196 3.24 -6.74 6.82
N GLY A 197 3.58 -6.45 8.08
CA GLY A 197 3.36 -5.14 8.69
C GLY A 197 1.90 -4.88 9.05
N ALA A 198 1.64 -3.67 9.54
CA ALA A 198 0.29 -3.21 9.84
C ALA A 198 -0.45 -2.82 8.56
N PRO A 199 -1.78 -3.07 8.46
CA PRO A 199 -2.58 -2.69 7.31
C PRO A 199 -2.45 -1.21 6.95
N LYS A 200 -2.13 -0.90 5.70
CA LYS A 200 -2.03 0.47 5.18
C LYS A 200 -3.17 0.78 4.22
N ILE A 201 -4.35 1.02 4.77
CA ILE A 201 -5.45 1.58 3.99
C ILE A 201 -5.17 3.07 3.77
N MET A 202 -5.50 3.58 2.58
CA MET A 202 -5.48 5.01 2.30
C MET A 202 -6.88 5.44 1.85
N LEU A 203 -7.38 6.54 2.41
CA LEU A 203 -8.67 7.09 1.99
C LEU A 203 -8.56 7.80 0.63
N THR A 204 -9.61 7.70 -0.18
CA THR A 204 -9.72 8.50 -1.41
C THR A 204 -9.99 9.96 -1.08
N ALA A 205 -9.76 10.86 -2.03
CA ALA A 205 -10.11 12.26 -1.88
C ALA A 205 -11.62 12.48 -1.65
N ASP A 206 -12.44 11.57 -2.18
CA ASP A 206 -13.89 11.60 -2.06
C ASP A 206 -14.34 11.14 -0.67
N GLN A 207 -13.83 9.99 -0.20
CA GLN A 207 -14.05 9.49 1.16
C GLN A 207 -13.63 10.52 2.21
N MET A 208 -12.49 11.20 2.03
CA MET A 208 -12.07 12.28 2.95
C MET A 208 -13.07 13.44 3.01
N ARG A 209 -13.78 13.72 1.89
CA ARG A 209 -14.72 14.83 1.78
C ARG A 209 -16.09 14.48 2.35
N THR A 210 -16.57 13.27 2.08
CA THR A 210 -17.91 12.81 2.47
C THR A 210 -17.95 12.28 3.91
N LEU A 211 -16.84 11.73 4.43
CA LEU A 211 -16.82 11.15 5.78
C LEU A 211 -17.29 12.10 6.90
N PRO A 212 -16.94 13.41 6.91
CA PRO A 212 -17.52 14.35 7.87
C PRO A 212 -19.05 14.47 7.81
N GLU A 213 -19.66 14.29 6.64
CA GLU A 213 -21.09 14.52 6.43
C GLU A 213 -21.95 13.53 7.22
N PHE A 214 -21.49 12.29 7.37
CA PHE A 214 -22.15 11.26 8.18
C PHE A 214 -22.24 11.59 9.67
N PHE A 215 -21.44 12.54 10.14
CA PHE A 215 -21.38 12.92 11.54
C PHE A 215 -22.07 14.27 11.84
N PHE A 216 -22.76 14.88 10.87
CA PHE A 216 -23.40 16.20 11.09
C PHE A 216 -24.58 16.14 12.06
N ASP A 217 -25.30 15.03 12.09
CA ASP A 217 -26.50 14.88 12.93
C ASP A 217 -26.18 14.48 14.38
N ILE A 218 -24.92 14.19 14.70
CA ILE A 218 -24.51 13.83 16.05
C ILE A 218 -24.43 15.10 16.91
N PRO A 219 -25.19 15.19 18.03
CA PRO A 219 -25.11 16.32 18.95
C PRO A 219 -23.72 16.47 19.56
N ASP A 220 -23.19 17.70 19.59
CA ASP A 220 -21.86 17.97 20.14
C ASP A 220 -21.88 17.93 21.67
N PRO A 221 -21.24 16.93 22.33
CA PRO A 221 -21.26 16.79 23.78
C PRO A 221 -20.28 17.77 24.47
N ARG A 222 -19.53 18.56 23.71
CA ARG A 222 -18.48 19.45 24.21
C ARG A 222 -19.07 20.80 24.57
N ARG A 223 -18.49 21.45 25.59
CA ARG A 223 -18.82 22.83 25.97
C ARG A 223 -18.44 23.80 24.83
N LYS A 224 -19.17 24.93 24.69
CA LYS A 224 -18.94 25.94 23.64
C LYS A 224 -17.46 26.39 23.50
N GLN A 225 -16.73 26.54 24.61
CA GLN A 225 -15.30 26.91 24.59
C GLN A 225 -14.38 25.85 23.92
N GLY A 226 -14.81 24.59 23.87
CA GLY A 226 -14.08 23.46 23.26
C GLY A 226 -14.40 23.21 21.79
N GLN A 227 -15.38 23.91 21.21
CA GLN A 227 -15.87 23.69 19.84
C GLN A 227 -15.08 24.49 18.79
N ARG A 228 -13.74 24.52 18.90
CA ARG A 228 -12.88 25.22 17.91
C ARG A 228 -12.88 24.53 16.55
N HIS A 229 -13.06 23.21 16.55
CA HIS A 229 -13.22 22.34 15.38
C HIS A 229 -14.63 21.75 15.44
N SER A 230 -15.30 21.61 14.30
CA SER A 230 -16.61 20.94 14.25
C SER A 230 -16.51 19.51 14.78
N LEU A 231 -17.58 18.99 15.40
CA LEU A 231 -17.62 17.62 15.89
C LEU A 231 -17.33 16.64 14.74
N ALA A 232 -18.03 16.84 13.62
CA ALA A 232 -17.87 16.06 12.40
C ALA A 232 -16.43 15.98 11.91
N CYS A 233 -15.68 17.08 11.93
CA CYS A 233 -14.26 17.07 11.56
C CYS A 233 -13.42 16.19 12.51
N VAL A 234 -13.66 16.29 13.82
CA VAL A 234 -12.93 15.50 14.83
C VAL A 234 -13.23 14.02 14.68
N LEU A 235 -14.51 13.66 14.50
CA LEU A 235 -14.94 12.28 14.33
C LEU A 235 -14.45 11.70 13.00
N ALA A 236 -14.53 12.46 11.90
CA ALA A 236 -14.05 12.01 10.59
C ALA A 236 -12.53 11.79 10.55
N ILE A 237 -11.75 12.66 11.17
CA ILE A 237 -10.29 12.43 11.27
C ILE A 237 -10.00 11.22 12.14
N SER A 238 -10.75 11.02 13.22
CA SER A 238 -10.57 9.85 14.10
C SER A 238 -10.91 8.55 13.37
N ALA A 239 -12.09 8.49 12.75
CA ALA A 239 -12.54 7.36 11.96
C ALA A 239 -11.58 7.10 10.78
N GLY A 240 -11.18 8.14 10.05
CA GLY A 240 -10.24 8.00 8.94
C GLY A 240 -8.86 7.52 9.35
N ALA A 241 -8.35 7.97 10.50
CA ALA A 241 -7.09 7.48 11.07
C ALA A 241 -7.20 5.99 11.45
N VAL A 242 -8.28 5.60 12.14
CA VAL A 242 -8.53 4.20 12.51
C VAL A 242 -8.65 3.31 11.28
N LEU A 243 -9.39 3.76 10.25
CA LEU A 243 -9.47 3.07 8.96
C LEU A 243 -8.09 2.92 8.32
N CYS A 244 -7.19 3.88 8.49
CA CYS A 244 -5.80 3.81 8.01
C CYS A 244 -4.86 3.03 8.96
N GLY A 245 -5.39 2.27 9.94
CA GLY A 245 -4.63 1.42 10.85
C GLY A 245 -4.00 2.14 12.05
N MET A 246 -4.44 3.36 12.37
CA MET A 246 -3.92 4.11 13.51
C MET A 246 -4.66 3.74 14.80
N GLU A 247 -3.92 3.28 15.80
CA GLU A 247 -4.48 2.87 17.08
C GLU A 247 -4.24 3.90 18.19
N GLY A 248 -5.33 4.35 18.80
CA GLY A 248 -5.31 5.26 19.95
C GLY A 248 -5.02 6.73 19.62
N TYR A 249 -5.31 7.60 20.60
CA TYR A 249 -5.35 9.06 20.39
C TYR A 249 -4.02 9.68 19.93
N LYS A 250 -2.89 9.08 20.31
CA LYS A 250 -1.57 9.57 19.92
C LYS A 250 -1.33 9.34 18.43
N ALA A 251 -1.63 8.14 17.93
CA ALA A 251 -1.49 7.79 16.52
C ALA A 251 -2.45 8.61 15.66
N ILE A 252 -3.70 8.77 16.09
CA ILE A 252 -4.70 9.63 15.41
C ILE A 252 -4.19 11.07 15.27
N SER A 253 -3.65 11.65 16.34
CA SER A 253 -3.11 13.02 16.30
C SER A 253 -1.92 13.15 15.35
N GLY A 254 -0.97 12.19 15.40
CA GLY A 254 0.18 12.18 14.49
C GLY A 254 -0.24 12.05 13.03
N TRP A 255 -1.16 11.13 12.74
CA TRP A 255 -1.72 10.96 11.40
C TRP A 255 -2.40 12.24 10.89
N ALA A 256 -3.18 12.91 11.74
CA ALA A 256 -3.80 14.19 11.39
C ALA A 256 -2.75 15.28 11.06
N GLU A 257 -1.67 15.35 11.84
CA GLU A 257 -0.55 16.27 11.60
C GLU A 257 0.20 15.98 10.28
N ASP A 258 0.30 14.72 9.89
CA ASP A 258 0.93 14.31 8.63
C ASP A 258 0.06 14.58 7.38
N LEU A 259 -1.23 14.87 7.56
CA LEU A 259 -2.11 15.21 6.44
C LEU A 259 -1.66 16.51 5.75
N GLY A 260 -1.56 16.45 4.41
CA GLY A 260 -1.37 17.63 3.59
C GLY A 260 -2.58 18.59 3.65
N GLN A 261 -2.37 19.85 3.30
CA GLN A 261 -3.41 20.90 3.41
C GLN A 261 -4.71 20.58 2.67
N LYS A 262 -4.63 20.01 1.47
CA LYS A 262 -5.82 19.58 0.71
C LYS A 262 -6.58 18.44 1.38
N ALA A 263 -5.91 17.55 2.10
CA ALA A 263 -6.58 16.48 2.84
C ALA A 263 -7.31 17.05 4.06
N ARG A 264 -6.65 17.95 4.81
CA ARG A 264 -7.26 18.65 5.94
C ARG A 264 -8.49 19.48 5.54
N GLU A 265 -8.41 20.17 4.40
CA GLU A 265 -9.56 20.86 3.81
C GLU A 265 -10.73 19.92 3.54
N ARG A 266 -10.47 18.75 2.94
CA ARG A 266 -11.51 17.74 2.68
C ARG A 266 -12.16 17.22 3.96
N PHE A 267 -11.39 17.02 5.02
CA PHE A 267 -11.92 16.68 6.35
C PHE A 267 -12.68 17.82 7.04
N GLY A 268 -12.83 18.98 6.41
CA GLY A 268 -13.51 20.14 7.01
C GLY A 268 -12.72 20.77 8.16
N CYS A 269 -11.38 20.63 8.18
CA CYS A 269 -10.56 21.31 9.18
C CYS A 269 -10.80 22.82 9.14
N ARG A 270 -10.67 23.47 10.30
CA ARG A 270 -10.82 24.91 10.37
C ARG A 270 -9.64 25.62 9.70
N LYS A 271 -9.93 26.57 8.81
CA LYS A 271 -8.93 27.45 8.21
C LYS A 271 -8.57 28.60 9.16
N ARG A 272 -7.28 28.85 9.38
CA ARG A 272 -6.72 29.95 10.16
C ARG A 272 -5.43 30.42 9.51
N ASN A 273 -5.29 31.72 9.26
CA ASN A 273 -4.09 32.32 8.63
C ASN A 273 -3.67 31.61 7.33
N GLY A 274 -4.65 31.24 6.50
CA GLY A 274 -4.40 30.52 5.25
C GLY A 274 -4.12 29.02 5.39
N TYR A 275 -4.09 28.48 6.61
CA TYR A 275 -3.75 27.09 6.90
C TYR A 275 -4.91 26.33 7.54
N TYR A 276 -5.14 25.09 7.11
CA TYR A 276 -6.10 24.17 7.69
C TYR A 276 -5.50 23.49 8.94
N ALA A 277 -5.99 23.88 10.12
CA ALA A 277 -5.51 23.39 11.40
C ALA A 277 -6.27 22.13 11.83
N VAL A 278 -5.53 21.13 12.30
CA VAL A 278 -6.09 19.87 12.82
C VAL A 278 -6.39 19.96 14.32
N PRO A 279 -7.34 19.17 14.84
CA PRO A 279 -7.56 19.05 16.27
C PRO A 279 -6.31 18.54 16.99
N SER A 280 -6.13 18.96 18.24
CA SER A 280 -5.05 18.45 19.09
C SER A 280 -5.35 17.03 19.59
N ARG A 281 -4.32 16.30 20.03
CA ARG A 281 -4.47 15.02 20.76
C ARG A 281 -5.48 15.09 21.91
N SER A 282 -5.47 16.18 22.69
CA SER A 282 -6.42 16.38 23.78
C SER A 282 -7.85 16.56 23.27
N THR A 283 -8.03 17.24 22.13
CA THR A 283 -9.34 17.41 21.48
C THR A 283 -9.89 16.06 21.03
N PHE A 284 -9.09 15.22 20.37
CA PHE A 284 -9.51 13.86 20.00
C PHE A 284 -9.95 13.05 21.21
N ARG A 285 -9.10 12.97 22.24
CA ARG A 285 -9.38 12.21 23.45
C ARG A 285 -10.67 12.65 24.13
N GLU A 286 -10.82 13.95 24.43
CA GLU A 286 -11.99 14.46 25.15
C GLU A 286 -13.28 14.32 24.36
N THR A 287 -13.21 14.42 23.03
CA THR A 287 -14.37 14.26 22.15
C THR A 287 -14.83 12.80 22.12
N LEU A 288 -13.90 11.87 21.86
CA LEU A 288 -14.20 10.43 21.73
C LEU A 288 -14.68 9.79 23.04
N ILE A 289 -14.28 10.32 24.20
CA ILE A 289 -14.77 9.83 25.51
C ILE A 289 -16.24 10.24 25.75
N ARG A 290 -16.72 11.32 25.14
CA ARG A 290 -18.03 11.92 25.46
C ARG A 290 -19.09 11.73 24.38
N VAL A 291 -18.70 11.38 23.16
CA VAL A 291 -19.64 11.15 22.06
C VAL A 291 -20.53 9.96 22.38
N ASP A 292 -21.81 10.05 22.00
CA ASP A 292 -22.75 8.95 22.12
C ASP A 292 -22.29 7.77 21.23
N PRO A 293 -21.97 6.61 21.82
CA PRO A 293 -21.46 5.48 21.05
C PRO A 293 -22.51 4.87 20.11
N GLU A 294 -23.82 4.98 20.40
CA GLU A 294 -24.87 4.44 19.52
C GLU A 294 -25.03 5.31 18.28
N GLN A 295 -25.03 6.63 18.43
CA GLN A 295 -25.10 7.55 17.29
C GLN A 295 -23.84 7.53 16.42
N LEU A 296 -22.67 7.43 17.05
CA LEU A 296 -21.42 7.28 16.31
C LEU A 296 -21.43 6.00 15.46
N ASP A 297 -21.95 4.91 16.02
CA ASP A 297 -22.03 3.65 15.29
C ASP A 297 -23.02 3.71 14.13
N LEU A 298 -24.21 4.29 14.32
CA LEU A 298 -25.18 4.49 13.24
C LEU A 298 -24.58 5.32 12.09
N ALA A 299 -23.85 6.38 12.41
CA ALA A 299 -23.15 7.20 11.41
C ALA A 299 -22.10 6.39 10.64
N LEU A 300 -21.30 5.57 11.34
CA LEU A 300 -20.32 4.69 10.72
C LEU A 300 -20.97 3.60 9.86
N GLN A 301 -22.12 3.08 10.28
CA GLN A 301 -22.91 2.15 9.46
C GLN A 301 -23.37 2.80 8.16
N GLY A 302 -23.87 4.03 8.20
CA GLY A 302 -24.25 4.77 6.99
C GLY A 302 -23.05 4.99 6.04
N TRP A 303 -21.87 5.31 6.59
CA TRP A 303 -20.66 5.43 5.78
C TRP A 303 -20.26 4.09 5.15
N ASN A 304 -20.34 3.01 5.92
CA ASN A 304 -20.10 1.67 5.41
C ASN A 304 -21.09 1.34 4.29
N GLU A 305 -22.40 1.55 4.47
CA GLU A 305 -23.41 1.27 3.43
C GLU A 305 -23.12 1.98 2.09
N GLN A 306 -22.54 3.19 2.13
CA GLN A 306 -22.22 3.92 0.90
C GLN A 306 -20.91 3.49 0.24
N PHE A 307 -19.88 3.12 1.01
CA PHE A 307 -18.52 2.88 0.50
C PHE A 307 -18.04 1.44 0.57
N ALA A 308 -18.83 0.57 1.19
CA ALA A 308 -18.66 -0.86 1.17
C ALA A 308 -19.00 -1.48 -0.19
N GLU A 309 -18.17 -2.39 -0.67
CA GLU A 309 -18.57 -3.36 -1.69
C GLU A 309 -19.33 -4.53 -1.02
N GLU A 310 -20.12 -5.31 -1.77
CA GLU A 310 -20.84 -6.47 -1.23
C GLU A 310 -19.89 -7.46 -0.51
N ASP A 311 -20.37 -8.03 0.62
CA ASP A 311 -19.56 -8.94 1.43
C ASP A 311 -19.42 -10.30 0.76
N GLU A 312 -18.25 -10.59 0.19
CA GLU A 312 -17.88 -11.96 -0.18
C GLU A 312 -17.36 -12.77 1.02
N GLY A 313 -17.15 -12.13 2.18
CA GLY A 313 -16.68 -12.79 3.40
C GLY A 313 -17.13 -12.10 4.69
N LEU A 314 -17.40 -12.90 5.74
CA LEU A 314 -17.81 -12.42 7.06
C LEU A 314 -16.71 -12.71 8.08
N ALA A 315 -16.27 -11.68 8.79
CA ALA A 315 -15.45 -11.82 9.99
C ALA A 315 -16.36 -12.04 11.19
N ILE A 316 -16.10 -13.09 11.97
CA ILE A 316 -16.88 -13.44 13.15
C ILE A 316 -15.93 -13.40 14.35
N ASP A 317 -16.19 -12.50 15.30
CA ASP A 317 -15.48 -12.43 16.58
C ASP A 317 -16.45 -12.73 17.72
N GLY A 318 -16.09 -13.70 18.55
CA GLY A 318 -16.85 -14.10 19.73
C GLY A 318 -16.06 -13.79 20.99
N LYS A 319 -16.65 -13.01 21.91
CA LYS A 319 -16.08 -12.80 23.24
C LYS A 319 -16.98 -13.40 24.30
N THR A 320 -16.36 -14.11 25.23
CA THR A 320 -17.00 -14.55 26.46
C THR A 320 -16.77 -13.47 27.52
N LEU A 321 -17.85 -12.93 28.06
CA LEU A 321 -17.76 -11.93 29.12
C LEU A 321 -17.38 -12.61 30.44
N CYS A 322 -16.24 -12.24 31.00
CA CYS A 322 -15.83 -12.71 32.32
C CYS A 322 -16.83 -12.24 33.39
N ASN A 323 -17.30 -13.17 34.23
CA ASN A 323 -18.24 -12.92 35.34
C ASN A 323 -19.66 -12.43 34.95
N ALA A 324 -20.04 -12.52 33.68
CA ALA A 324 -21.42 -12.26 33.24
C ALA A 324 -22.19 -13.59 33.14
N ILE A 325 -22.62 -14.09 34.30
CA ILE A 325 -23.38 -15.34 34.44
C ILE A 325 -24.87 -15.00 34.62
N ASP A 326 -25.76 -15.66 33.89
CA ASP A 326 -27.20 -15.47 34.00
C ASP A 326 -27.81 -16.24 35.20
N GLU A 327 -29.11 -16.08 35.44
CA GLU A 327 -29.84 -16.74 36.54
C GLU A 327 -29.84 -18.28 36.44
N GLU A 328 -29.54 -18.82 35.25
CA GLU A 328 -29.42 -20.26 34.98
C GLU A 328 -27.96 -20.75 35.04
N SER A 329 -27.05 -19.96 35.60
CA SER A 329 -25.61 -20.27 35.71
C SER A 329 -24.85 -20.39 34.39
N ARG A 330 -25.36 -19.78 33.30
CA ARG A 330 -24.72 -19.82 31.98
C ARG A 330 -23.92 -18.55 31.72
N GLN A 331 -22.79 -18.70 31.03
CA GLN A 331 -21.91 -17.58 30.73
C GLN A 331 -22.39 -16.80 29.49
N THR A 332 -22.35 -15.47 29.55
CA THR A 332 -22.79 -14.61 28.46
C THR A 332 -21.73 -14.56 27.35
N HIS A 333 -22.16 -14.91 26.13
CA HIS A 333 -21.36 -14.75 24.91
C HIS A 333 -21.87 -13.56 24.11
N ILE A 334 -20.94 -12.78 23.57
CA ILE A 334 -21.22 -11.75 22.57
C ILE A 334 -20.55 -12.16 21.26
N LEU A 335 -21.32 -12.14 20.19
CA LEU A 335 -20.88 -12.45 18.84
C LEU A 335 -21.02 -11.19 17.98
N GLY A 336 -19.92 -10.76 17.38
CA GLY A 336 -19.91 -9.73 16.36
C GLY A 336 -19.65 -10.38 15.01
N VAL A 337 -20.61 -10.28 14.10
CA VAL A 337 -20.41 -10.58 12.69
C VAL A 337 -20.20 -9.26 11.96
N VAL A 338 -19.05 -9.12 11.30
CA VAL A 338 -18.67 -7.93 10.54
C VAL A 338 -18.34 -8.35 9.12
N GLY A 339 -18.96 -7.71 8.14
CA GLY A 339 -18.59 -7.88 6.74
C GLY A 339 -17.14 -7.50 6.49
N HIS A 340 -16.35 -8.37 5.85
CA HIS A 340 -14.92 -8.14 5.67
C HIS A 340 -14.64 -7.02 4.65
N GLN A 341 -15.52 -6.90 3.65
CA GLN A 341 -15.51 -5.86 2.63
C GLN A 341 -16.28 -4.64 3.12
N THR A 342 -17.47 -4.87 3.68
CA THR A 342 -18.37 -3.78 4.04
C THR A 342 -18.03 -3.09 5.35
N GLY A 343 -17.36 -3.78 6.28
CA GLY A 343 -17.28 -3.35 7.67
C GLY A 343 -18.64 -3.28 8.37
N ARG A 344 -19.72 -3.71 7.73
CA ARG A 344 -21.09 -3.69 8.25
C ARG A 344 -21.17 -4.69 9.38
N CYS A 345 -21.58 -4.22 10.55
CA CYS A 345 -21.86 -5.12 11.67
C CYS A 345 -23.24 -5.74 11.45
N HIS A 346 -23.27 -7.00 11.03
CA HIS A 346 -24.50 -7.77 10.79
C HIS A 346 -25.18 -8.18 12.10
N THR A 347 -24.44 -8.25 13.21
CA THR A 347 -25.00 -8.56 14.53
C THR A 347 -24.43 -7.66 15.62
N LYS A 348 -25.31 -6.90 16.29
CA LYS A 348 -25.01 -6.29 17.59
C LYS A 348 -25.92 -6.88 18.66
N LYS A 349 -25.29 -7.44 19.69
CA LYS A 349 -25.83 -7.94 20.98
C LYS A 349 -26.18 -9.43 21.05
N LYS A 350 -25.82 -9.97 22.22
CA LYS A 350 -26.11 -11.27 22.85
C LYS A 350 -26.72 -12.30 21.91
N SER A 351 -25.96 -13.34 21.57
CA SER A 351 -26.58 -14.53 21.00
C SER A 351 -27.54 -15.10 22.05
N VAL A 352 -28.83 -14.94 21.84
CA VAL A 352 -29.81 -15.80 22.52
C VAL A 352 -29.57 -17.19 21.96
N SER A 353 -29.48 -18.19 22.83
CA SER A 353 -29.28 -19.58 22.43
C SER A 353 -30.33 -19.97 21.39
N CYS A 354 -29.89 -20.44 20.22
CA CYS A 354 -30.77 -21.24 19.37
C CYS A 354 -31.16 -22.52 20.15
N PRO A 355 -32.44 -22.93 20.09
CA PRO A 355 -32.97 -24.07 20.82
C PRO A 355 -32.31 -25.41 20.46
#